data_AF-F4PBD6-F1
#
_entry.id   AF-F4PBD6-F1
#
_cell.length_a   1.000
_cell.length_b   1.000
_cell.length_c   1.000
_cell.angle_alpha   90.00
_cell.angle_beta   90.00
_cell.angle_gamma   90.00
#
_symmetry.space_group_name_H-M   'P 1'
#
loop_
_entity.id
_entity.type
_entity.pdbx_description
1 polymer ?
#
loop_
_entity_poly.entity_id
_entity_poly.type
_entity_poly.pdbx_seq_one_letter_code
_entity_poly.pdbx_strand_id
1 'polypeptide(L)'
;MSTRICRIRPAVECGINYSHNLYVADVNDPDKVALTFTLPNQAHSTLSDEDIIGWVDRSVFSKNLHLNTESSAISSIKPFNFTSNHQFESRLHKFLAENIHKDEAAQALANYQKEGHLNINDERVFTPWGRVSDPEDILGNVLVQNGKIVKGSYQRMPTHRLFSLNGLFQLNKSLHDLYIQK
;
A
#
# COMPACT_ATOMS: atom_id res chain seq x y z
N MET A 1 5.09 13.27 -13.91
CA MET A 1 6.33 13.97 -13.50
C MET A 1 7.25 12.95 -12.84
N SER A 2 8.54 13.24 -12.67
CA SER A 2 9.50 12.27 -12.13
C SER A 2 10.31 12.91 -11.01
N THR A 3 10.48 12.16 -9.92
CA THR A 3 11.20 12.60 -8.73
C THR A 3 12.63 12.06 -8.75
N ARG A 4 13.61 12.96 -8.57
CA ARG A 4 15.02 12.58 -8.44
C ARG A 4 15.32 11.98 -7.06
N ILE A 5 16.19 10.98 -7.05
CA ILE A 5 16.54 10.18 -5.88
C ILE A 5 18.04 10.24 -5.67
N CYS A 6 18.41 10.56 -4.44
CA CYS A 6 19.81 10.59 -4.01
C CYS A 6 20.26 9.23 -3.50
N ARG A 7 19.37 8.51 -2.81
CA ARG A 7 19.64 7.22 -2.17
C ARG A 7 18.35 6.44 -2.02
N ILE A 8 18.43 5.11 -2.11
CA ILE A 8 17.31 4.21 -1.81
C ILE A 8 17.79 3.06 -0.93
N ARG A 9 16.96 2.63 0.00
CA ARG A 9 17.25 1.54 0.94
C ARG A 9 15.99 0.75 1.30
N PRO A 10 16.11 -0.53 1.66
CA PRO A 10 14.99 -1.31 2.20
C PRO A 10 14.33 -0.60 3.39
N ALA A 11 13.00 -0.60 3.43
CA ALA A 11 12.23 0.08 4.47
C ALA A 11 12.44 -0.55 5.87
N VAL A 12 12.76 -1.85 5.91
CA VAL A 12 13.12 -2.57 7.15
C VAL A 12 14.36 -1.97 7.83
N GLU A 13 15.34 -1.49 7.06
CA GLU A 13 16.52 -0.79 7.61
C GLU A 13 16.17 0.57 8.23
N CYS A 14 14.98 1.08 7.92
CA CYS A 14 14.45 2.34 8.45
C CYS A 14 13.42 2.12 9.57
N GLY A 15 13.24 0.88 10.04
CA GLY A 15 12.26 0.53 11.08
C GLY A 15 10.82 0.55 10.59
N ILE A 16 10.59 0.40 9.28
CA ILE A 16 9.25 0.27 8.70
C ILE A 16 9.03 -1.20 8.35
N ASN A 17 8.07 -1.83 9.02
CA ASN A 17 7.65 -3.19 8.72
C ASN A 17 6.58 -3.19 7.64
N TYR A 18 6.81 -3.97 6.59
CA TYR A 18 5.87 -4.21 5.50
C TYR A 18 6.00 -5.68 5.09
N SER A 19 4.88 -6.32 4.78
CA SER A 19 4.87 -7.77 4.48
C SER A 19 5.61 -8.16 3.21
N HIS A 20 5.86 -7.19 2.33
CA HIS A 20 6.55 -7.39 1.04
C HIS A 20 7.70 -6.39 0.86
N ASN A 21 8.25 -6.29 -0.36
CA ASN A 21 9.32 -5.35 -0.65
C ASN A 21 8.81 -3.90 -0.62
N LEU A 22 9.41 -3.10 0.26
CA LEU A 22 9.17 -1.66 0.38
C LEU A 22 10.51 -0.95 0.54
N TYR A 23 10.64 0.22 -0.09
CA TYR A 23 11.85 1.01 -0.08
C TYR A 23 11.58 2.44 0.40
N VAL A 24 12.59 3.01 1.04
CA VAL A 24 12.66 4.42 1.42
C VAL A 24 13.66 5.09 0.48
N ALA A 25 13.19 6.09 -0.27
CA ALA A 25 13.98 6.87 -1.20
C ALA A 25 14.20 8.30 -0.66
N ASP A 26 15.46 8.70 -0.54
CA ASP A 26 15.85 10.08 -0.25
C ASP A 26 15.65 10.91 -1.51
N VAL A 27 14.71 11.85 -1.45
CA VAL A 27 14.36 12.76 -2.55
C VAL A 27 15.08 14.10 -2.37
N ASN A 28 15.05 14.95 -3.40
CA ASN A 28 15.67 16.29 -3.37
C ASN A 28 15.09 17.21 -2.28
N ASP A 29 13.89 16.92 -1.78
CA ASP A 29 13.31 17.63 -0.64
C ASP A 29 14.08 17.24 0.64
N PRO A 30 14.73 18.20 1.34
CA PRO A 30 15.53 17.92 2.52
C PRO A 30 14.69 17.43 3.71
N ASP A 31 13.40 17.76 3.75
CA ASP A 31 12.52 17.47 4.87
C ASP A 31 11.69 16.22 4.66
N LYS A 32 11.76 15.59 3.47
CA LYS A 32 10.95 14.43 3.12
C LYS A 32 11.77 13.26 2.63
N VAL A 33 11.20 12.08 2.79
CA VAL A 33 11.61 10.84 2.13
C VAL A 33 10.40 10.19 1.49
N ALA A 34 10.58 9.54 0.35
CA ALA A 34 9.50 8.87 -0.38
C ALA A 34 9.43 7.38 -0.02
N LEU A 35 8.22 6.83 0.03
CA LEU A 35 7.97 5.39 0.10
C LEU A 35 7.62 4.85 -1.29
N THR A 36 8.18 3.70 -1.67
CA THR A 36 7.95 3.09 -2.98
C THR A 36 8.11 1.58 -2.94
N PHE A 37 7.43 0.86 -3.83
CA PHE A 37 7.68 -0.56 -4.10
C PHE A 37 8.75 -0.79 -5.16
N THR A 38 9.14 0.25 -5.90
CA THR A 38 9.96 0.14 -7.11
C THR A 38 11.39 0.56 -6.81
N LEU A 39 12.35 -0.25 -7.25
CA LEU A 39 13.74 0.16 -7.32
C LEU A 39 13.98 0.94 -8.62
N PRO A 40 14.68 2.08 -8.59
CA PRO A 40 15.11 2.76 -9.80
C PRO A 40 16.00 1.83 -10.61
N ASN A 41 15.76 1.74 -11.92
CA ASN A 41 16.65 1.01 -12.81
C ASN A 41 18.02 1.72 -12.83
N GLN A 42 19.13 0.98 -12.78
CA GLN A 42 20.49 1.50 -12.49
C GLN A 42 20.94 2.69 -13.37
N ALA A 43 20.29 2.92 -14.51
CA ALA A 43 20.56 4.04 -15.41
C ALA A 43 19.89 5.39 -15.01
N HIS A 44 18.88 5.36 -14.14
CA HIS A 44 18.07 6.53 -13.82
C HIS A 44 17.89 6.71 -12.31
N SER A 45 18.53 7.73 -11.75
CA SER A 45 18.31 8.22 -10.38
C SER A 45 16.96 8.94 -10.23
N THR A 46 15.91 8.43 -10.87
CA THR A 46 14.56 9.01 -10.88
C THR A 46 13.49 7.94 -10.78
N LEU A 47 12.46 8.19 -9.97
CA LEU A 47 11.20 7.41 -9.96
C LEU A 47 10.10 8.19 -10.65
N SER A 48 9.15 7.47 -11.27
CA SER A 48 7.88 8.09 -11.65
C SER A 48 7.14 8.51 -10.38
N ASP A 49 6.48 9.66 -10.40
CA ASP A 49 5.64 10.06 -9.28
C ASP A 49 4.51 9.05 -9.03
N GLU A 50 4.06 8.33 -10.06
CA GLU A 50 3.07 7.25 -9.92
C GLU A 50 3.60 6.00 -9.21
N ASP A 51 4.91 5.87 -9.00
CA ASP A 51 5.55 4.78 -8.24
C ASP A 51 5.82 5.17 -6.78
N ILE A 52 5.60 6.44 -6.42
CA ILE A 52 5.77 6.95 -5.07
C ILE A 52 4.45 6.82 -4.33
N ILE A 53 4.40 5.97 -3.30
CA ILE A 53 3.23 5.75 -2.46
C ILE A 53 2.85 7.04 -1.72
N GLY A 54 3.86 7.75 -1.24
CA GLY A 54 3.73 9.00 -0.50
C GLY A 54 5.05 9.40 0.12
N TRP A 55 5.00 10.45 0.92
CA TRP A 55 6.16 11.04 1.57
C TRP A 55 6.03 11.02 3.08
N VAL A 56 7.15 10.84 3.77
CA VAL A 56 7.26 10.87 5.22
C VAL A 56 8.23 11.99 5.62
N ASP A 57 7.91 12.71 6.69
CA ASP A 57 8.82 13.70 7.25
C ASP A 57 10.14 13.05 7.70
N ARG A 58 11.26 13.57 7.21
CA ARG A 58 12.61 13.05 7.50
C ARG A 58 12.94 13.07 8.99
N SER A 59 12.36 14.01 9.72
CA SER A 59 12.52 14.16 11.18
C SER A 59 12.13 12.89 11.96
N VAL A 60 11.28 12.04 11.39
CA VAL A 60 10.85 10.75 11.95
C VAL A 60 12.02 9.76 12.02
N PHE A 61 12.93 9.80 11.05
CA PHE A 61 14.05 8.85 10.96
C PHE A 61 15.26 9.28 11.80
N SER A 62 15.46 10.59 12.00
CA SER A 62 16.54 11.13 12.83
C SER A 62 16.37 10.87 14.32
N LYS A 63 15.13 10.71 14.81
CA LYS A 63 14.85 10.45 16.24
C LYS A 63 15.19 9.03 16.69
N ASN A 64 15.33 8.09 15.75
CA ASN A 64 15.57 6.67 16.05
C ASN A 64 17.06 6.28 16.14
N LEU A 65 17.99 7.21 15.89
CA LEU A 65 19.43 6.92 15.91
C LEU A 65 20.01 6.76 17.34
N HIS A 66 19.20 6.88 18.40
CA HIS A 66 19.66 6.83 19.80
C HIS A 66 19.04 5.71 20.65
N LEU A 67 18.27 4.79 20.06
CA LEU A 67 17.65 3.69 20.79
C LEU A 67 18.20 2.34 20.29
N ASN A 68 19.36 1.96 20.83
CA ASN A 68 19.82 0.57 20.82
C ASN A 68 18.92 -0.23 21.77
N THR A 69 17.77 -0.71 21.31
CA THR A 69 17.00 -1.71 22.07
C THR A 69 16.15 -2.55 21.13
N GLU A 70 16.32 -3.86 21.24
CA GLU A 70 15.67 -4.93 20.46
C GLU A 70 14.16 -5.07 20.73
N SER A 71 13.47 -3.96 20.99
CA SER A 71 12.03 -3.95 21.26
C SER A 71 11.33 -3.26 20.10
N SER A 72 10.67 -4.07 19.26
CA SER A 72 9.54 -3.71 18.42
C SER A 72 9.53 -2.24 17.96
N ALA A 73 10.23 -1.96 16.86
CA ALA A 73 10.07 -0.71 16.13
C ALA A 73 8.63 -0.66 15.58
N ILE A 74 7.67 -0.32 16.44
CA ILE A 74 6.40 0.25 16.02
C ILE A 74 6.82 1.49 15.25
N SER A 75 6.57 1.46 13.95
CA SER A 75 6.84 2.52 12.99
C SER A 75 6.55 3.88 13.63
N SER A 76 7.61 4.63 13.92
CA SER A 76 7.51 6.02 14.44
C SER A 76 6.75 6.97 13.50
N ILE A 77 6.35 6.48 12.33
CA ILE A 77 5.51 7.15 11.35
C ILE A 77 4.06 7.11 11.83
N LYS A 78 3.51 8.30 12.04
CA LYS A 78 2.09 8.52 12.35
C LYS A 78 1.40 9.12 11.13
N PRO A 79 0.06 9.00 10.99
CA PRO A 79 -0.66 9.56 9.86
C PRO A 79 -0.38 11.04 9.57
N PHE A 80 -0.11 11.85 10.61
CA PHE A 80 0.18 13.27 10.42
C PHE A 80 1.57 13.56 9.83
N ASN A 81 2.51 12.61 9.91
CA ASN A 81 3.84 12.71 9.31
C ASN A 81 3.89 12.12 7.90
N PHE A 82 2.75 11.65 7.37
CA PHE A 82 2.65 11.00 6.08
C PHE A 82 1.79 11.83 5.13
N THR A 83 2.34 12.15 3.96
CA THR A 83 1.63 12.79 2.86
C THR A 83 1.34 11.77 1.77
N SER A 84 0.08 11.41 1.58
CA SER A 84 -0.36 10.50 0.53
C SER A 84 -0.14 11.07 -0.86
N ASN A 85 0.21 10.21 -1.83
CA ASN A 85 0.28 10.60 -3.23
C ASN A 85 -0.98 10.19 -4.00
N HIS A 86 -1.77 11.18 -4.43
CA HIS A 86 -3.00 10.95 -5.19
C HIS A 86 -2.78 10.32 -6.56
N GLN A 87 -1.62 10.53 -7.19
CA GLN A 87 -1.30 9.90 -8.49
C GLN A 87 -1.11 8.39 -8.31
N PHE A 88 -0.33 8.00 -7.30
CA PHE A 88 -0.17 6.59 -6.93
C PHE A 88 -1.49 5.96 -6.51
N GLU A 89 -2.26 6.63 -5.65
CA GLU A 89 -3.55 6.13 -5.19
C GLU A 89 -4.51 5.89 -6.36
N SER A 90 -4.57 6.82 -7.32
CA SER A 90 -5.38 6.70 -8.52
C SER A 90 -4.95 5.51 -9.38
N ARG A 91 -3.63 5.31 -9.55
CA ARG A 91 -3.06 4.17 -10.27
C ARG A 91 -3.32 2.84 -9.55
N LEU A 92 -3.23 2.81 -8.22
CA LEU A 92 -3.56 1.66 -7.38
C LEU A 92 -5.00 1.21 -7.61
N HIS A 93 -5.96 2.13 -7.51
CA HIS A 93 -7.37 1.79 -7.69
C HIS A 93 -7.71 1.41 -9.14
N LYS A 94 -7.06 2.04 -10.13
CA LYS A 94 -7.19 1.61 -11.54
C LYS A 94 -6.70 0.18 -11.72
N PHE A 95 -5.55 -0.15 -11.15
CA PHE A 95 -5.03 -1.52 -11.18
C PHE A 95 -5.99 -2.53 -10.55
N LEU A 96 -6.52 -2.22 -9.36
CA LEU A 96 -7.45 -3.09 -8.66
C LEU A 96 -8.69 -3.33 -9.52
N ALA A 97 -9.25 -2.29 -10.14
CA ALA A 97 -10.39 -2.42 -11.04
C ALA A 97 -10.11 -3.39 -12.21
N GLU A 98 -8.88 -3.35 -12.75
CA GLU A 98 -8.44 -4.18 -13.87
C GLU A 98 -8.06 -5.62 -13.49
N ASN A 99 -7.75 -5.90 -12.22
CA ASN A 99 -7.12 -7.18 -11.84
C ASN A 99 -7.74 -7.90 -10.64
N ILE A 100 -8.60 -7.26 -9.83
CA ILE A 100 -9.16 -7.90 -8.62
C ILE A 100 -9.96 -9.17 -8.93
N HIS A 101 -10.62 -9.22 -10.08
CA HIS A 101 -11.35 -10.41 -10.54
C HIS A 101 -10.43 -11.60 -10.91
N LYS A 102 -9.12 -11.42 -10.93
CA LYS A 102 -8.13 -12.49 -11.16
C LYS A 102 -7.49 -12.96 -9.85
N ASP A 103 -7.71 -12.23 -8.74
CA ASP A 103 -7.14 -12.58 -7.45
C ASP A 103 -7.83 -13.83 -6.89
N GLU A 104 -7.03 -14.87 -6.60
CA GLU A 104 -7.54 -16.17 -6.16
C GLU A 104 -8.19 -16.10 -4.78
N ALA A 105 -7.63 -15.29 -3.87
CA ALA A 105 -8.19 -15.11 -2.53
C ALA A 105 -9.56 -14.43 -2.60
N ALA A 106 -9.67 -13.34 -3.37
CA ALA A 106 -10.94 -12.66 -3.58
C ALA A 106 -11.96 -13.56 -4.30
N GLN A 107 -11.54 -14.38 -5.27
CA GLN A 107 -12.43 -15.34 -5.93
C GLN A 107 -12.89 -16.46 -5.00
N ALA A 108 -12.04 -16.93 -4.08
CA ALA A 108 -12.45 -17.90 -3.07
C ALA A 108 -13.53 -17.32 -2.13
N LEU A 109 -13.37 -16.07 -1.70
CA LEU A 109 -14.37 -15.34 -0.90
C LEU A 109 -15.67 -15.14 -1.67
N ALA A 110 -15.58 -14.71 -2.93
CA ALA A 110 -16.75 -14.57 -3.81
C ALA A 110 -17.49 -15.90 -3.98
N ASN A 111 -16.76 -16.99 -4.19
CA ASN A 111 -17.34 -18.33 -4.33
C ASN A 111 -18.02 -18.79 -3.04
N TYR A 112 -17.51 -18.42 -1.87
CA TYR A 112 -18.20 -18.70 -0.62
C TYR A 112 -19.50 -17.88 -0.50
N GLN A 113 -19.45 -16.58 -0.79
CA GLN A 113 -20.58 -15.65 -0.62
C GLN A 113 -21.72 -15.86 -1.63
N LYS A 114 -21.41 -16.34 -2.85
CA LYS A 114 -22.32 -16.58 -3.98
C LYS A 114 -22.90 -15.33 -4.65
N GLU A 115 -23.46 -14.37 -3.91
CA GLU A 115 -24.16 -13.21 -4.47
C GLU A 115 -23.91 -11.92 -3.66
N GLY A 116 -24.14 -10.77 -4.29
CA GLY A 116 -24.15 -9.45 -3.63
C GLY A 116 -22.82 -8.71 -3.72
N HIS A 117 -22.54 -7.81 -2.78
CA HIS A 117 -21.29 -7.03 -2.78
C HIS A 117 -20.27 -7.64 -1.81
N LEU A 118 -19.02 -7.76 -2.26
CA LEU A 118 -17.89 -8.22 -1.47
C LEU A 118 -16.95 -7.04 -1.23
N ASN A 119 -16.57 -6.83 0.03
CA ASN A 119 -15.55 -5.85 0.39
C ASN A 119 -14.16 -6.43 0.12
N ILE A 120 -13.32 -5.62 -0.51
CA ILE A 120 -11.91 -5.92 -0.76
C ILE A 120 -11.12 -5.15 0.29
N ASN A 121 -10.61 -5.87 1.28
CA ASN A 121 -9.84 -5.30 2.36
C ASN A 121 -8.35 -5.29 2.00
N ASP A 122 -7.61 -4.33 2.56
CA ASP A 122 -6.16 -4.46 2.60
C ASP A 122 -5.73 -5.41 3.74
N GLU A 123 -4.50 -5.91 3.69
CA GLU A 123 -3.99 -6.91 4.63
C GLU A 123 -3.25 -6.32 5.83
N ARG A 124 -3.33 -5.00 6.07
CA ARG A 124 -2.63 -4.39 7.21
C ARG A 124 -3.22 -4.85 8.55
N VAL A 125 -4.53 -5.16 8.57
CA VAL A 125 -5.26 -5.67 9.73
C VAL A 125 -6.04 -6.92 9.36
N PHE A 126 -5.82 -8.00 10.12
CA PHE A 126 -6.64 -9.19 9.99
C PHE A 126 -8.09 -8.91 10.37
N THR A 127 -9.02 -9.20 9.47
CA THR A 127 -10.45 -9.07 9.72
C THR A 127 -11.08 -10.45 9.92
N PRO A 128 -11.67 -10.74 11.10
CA PRO A 128 -12.31 -12.02 11.35
C PRO A 128 -13.47 -12.30 10.40
N TRP A 129 -13.73 -13.58 10.16
CA TRP A 129 -14.86 -14.01 9.35
C TRP A 129 -16.19 -13.45 9.87
N GLY A 130 -17.05 -12.97 8.97
CA GLY A 130 -18.34 -12.36 9.32
C GLY A 130 -18.24 -10.95 9.93
N ARG A 131 -17.05 -10.35 9.96
CA ARG A 131 -16.85 -8.94 10.32
C ARG A 131 -16.48 -8.12 9.09
N VAL A 132 -16.75 -6.83 9.18
CA VAL A 132 -16.33 -5.83 8.19
C VAL A 132 -15.13 -5.09 8.77
N SER A 133 -14.11 -4.87 7.95
CA SER A 133 -12.92 -4.08 8.33
C SER A 133 -13.30 -2.63 8.61
N ASP A 134 -12.41 -1.90 9.26
CA ASP A 134 -12.60 -0.46 9.39
C ASP A 134 -12.65 0.22 8.01
N PRO A 135 -13.51 1.23 7.79
CA PRO A 135 -13.68 1.84 6.46
C PRO A 135 -12.40 2.40 5.82
N GLU A 136 -11.38 2.70 6.62
CA GLU A 136 -10.07 3.20 6.15
C GLU A 136 -9.13 2.10 5.64
N ASP A 137 -9.42 0.84 5.96
CA ASP A 137 -8.65 -0.34 5.58
C ASP A 137 -9.37 -1.19 4.50
N ILE A 138 -10.51 -0.70 3.98
CA ILE A 138 -11.23 -1.30 2.85
C ILE A 138 -10.78 -0.60 1.57
N LEU A 139 -10.16 -1.31 0.63
CA LEU A 139 -9.74 -0.78 -0.67
C LEU A 139 -10.93 -0.40 -1.55
N GLY A 140 -11.97 -1.24 -1.53
CA GLY A 140 -13.15 -1.05 -2.36
C GLY A 140 -14.15 -2.19 -2.22
N ASN A 141 -15.17 -2.17 -3.07
CA ASN A 141 -16.14 -3.25 -3.18
C ASN A 141 -16.17 -3.80 -4.61
N VAL A 142 -16.68 -5.02 -4.76
CA VAL A 142 -16.97 -5.64 -6.06
C VAL A 142 -18.34 -6.30 -6.01
N LEU A 143 -18.99 -6.41 -7.16
CA LEU A 143 -20.19 -7.22 -7.31
C LEU A 143 -19.81 -8.69 -7.52
N VAL A 144 -20.49 -9.57 -6.81
CA VAL A 144 -20.38 -11.03 -6.91
C VAL A 144 -21.69 -11.58 -7.45
N GLN A 145 -21.58 -12.43 -8.47
CA GLN A 145 -22.71 -13.16 -9.06
C GLN A 145 -22.30 -14.60 -9.34
N ASN A 146 -23.14 -15.56 -8.97
CA ASN A 146 -22.88 -16.99 -9.11
C ASN A 146 -21.51 -17.42 -8.57
N GLY A 147 -21.10 -16.82 -7.44
CA GLY A 147 -19.83 -17.09 -6.78
C GLY A 147 -18.60 -16.56 -7.51
N LYS A 148 -18.78 -15.62 -8.44
CA LYS A 148 -17.68 -15.00 -9.20
C LYS A 148 -17.74 -13.49 -9.13
N ILE A 149 -16.56 -12.88 -9.04
CA ILE A 149 -16.44 -11.41 -9.15
C ILE A 149 -16.80 -10.96 -10.56
N VAL A 150 -17.75 -10.03 -10.68
CA VAL A 150 -18.12 -9.40 -11.94
C VAL A 150 -17.01 -8.44 -12.37
N LYS A 151 -16.38 -8.71 -13.51
CA LYS A 151 -15.31 -7.85 -14.05
C LYS A 151 -15.81 -6.42 -14.26
N GLY A 152 -15.01 -5.43 -13.85
CA GLY A 152 -15.35 -4.01 -13.98
C GLY A 152 -16.33 -3.47 -12.93
N SER A 153 -16.78 -4.30 -11.99
CA SER A 153 -17.68 -3.88 -10.90
C SER A 153 -16.96 -3.22 -9.72
N TYR A 154 -15.64 -3.13 -9.76
CA TYR A 154 -14.86 -2.56 -8.66
C TYR A 154 -15.23 -1.09 -8.42
N GLN A 155 -15.59 -0.76 -7.19
CA GLN A 155 -15.78 0.61 -6.75
C GLN A 155 -14.82 0.91 -5.60
N ARG A 156 -14.03 1.97 -5.78
CA ARG A 156 -13.12 2.46 -4.75
C ARG A 156 -13.90 2.86 -3.49
N MET A 157 -13.37 2.49 -2.33
CA MET A 157 -13.86 3.01 -1.06
C MET A 157 -13.36 4.46 -0.86
N PRO A 158 -14.23 5.46 -0.72
CA PRO A 158 -13.80 6.86 -0.57
C PRO A 158 -13.02 7.14 0.72
N THR A 159 -13.21 6.30 1.74
CA THR A 159 -12.58 6.44 3.06
C THR A 159 -11.24 5.73 3.19
N HIS A 160 -10.84 4.92 2.19
CA HIS A 160 -9.57 4.20 2.21
C HIS A 160 -8.39 5.18 2.37
N ARG A 161 -7.42 4.82 3.23
CA ARG A 161 -6.20 5.61 3.43
C ARG A 161 -4.97 4.78 3.14
N LEU A 162 -4.05 5.31 2.34
CA LEU A 162 -2.73 4.65 2.15
C LEU A 162 -1.96 4.47 3.46
N PHE A 163 -2.20 5.33 4.46
CA PHE A 163 -1.62 5.20 5.79
C PHE A 163 -2.67 5.54 6.85
N SER A 164 -2.94 4.59 7.76
CA SER A 164 -3.88 4.71 8.88
C SER A 164 -3.14 4.57 10.22
N LEU A 165 -3.87 4.53 11.33
CA LEU A 165 -3.27 4.21 12.64
C LEU A 165 -2.69 2.78 12.68
N ASN A 166 -3.18 1.91 11.79
CA ASN A 166 -2.70 0.55 11.61
C ASN A 166 -1.48 0.44 10.68
N GLY A 167 -0.95 1.58 10.20
CA GLY A 167 0.24 1.65 9.36
C GLY A 167 -0.08 1.79 7.87
N LEU A 168 0.88 1.40 7.03
CA LEU A 168 0.78 1.47 5.57
C LEU A 168 -0.16 0.39 5.03
N PHE A 169 -0.99 0.73 4.05
CA PHE A 169 -1.86 -0.21 3.34
C PHE A 169 -1.09 -1.41 2.81
N GLN A 170 -1.68 -2.60 2.88
CA GLN A 170 -1.02 -3.82 2.38
C GLN A 170 -1.87 -4.52 1.33
N LEU A 171 -1.29 -4.80 0.18
CA LEU A 171 -1.89 -5.73 -0.77
C LEU A 171 -1.56 -7.16 -0.36
N ASN A 172 -2.47 -8.08 -0.68
CA ASN A 172 -2.14 -9.49 -0.63
C ASN A 172 -0.96 -9.82 -1.55
N LYS A 173 -0.28 -10.94 -1.28
CA LYS A 173 0.93 -11.32 -2.01
C LYS A 173 0.71 -11.37 -3.53
N SER A 174 -0.39 -11.97 -3.98
CA SER A 174 -0.70 -12.13 -5.41
C SER A 174 -0.86 -10.77 -6.11
N LEU A 175 -1.66 -9.88 -5.53
CA LEU A 175 -1.89 -8.54 -6.03
C LEU A 175 -0.64 -7.67 -5.94
N HIS A 176 0.18 -7.83 -4.90
CA HIS A 176 1.42 -7.10 -4.73
C HIS A 176 2.46 -7.49 -5.81
N ASP A 177 2.67 -8.78 -6.03
CA ASP A 177 3.58 -9.29 -7.06
C ASP A 177 3.12 -8.84 -8.45
N LEU A 178 1.81 -8.96 -8.72
CA LEU A 178 1.22 -8.44 -9.96
C LEU A 178 1.31 -6.92 -10.04
N TYR A 179 1.32 -6.20 -8.92
CA TYR A 179 1.44 -4.75 -8.92
C TYR A 179 2.81 -4.28 -9.41
N ILE A 180 3.87 -4.95 -8.97
CA ILE A 180 5.25 -4.60 -9.26
C ILE A 180 5.66 -4.98 -10.70
N GLN A 181 5.05 -6.01 -11.29
CA GLN A 181 5.41 -6.50 -12.63
C GLN A 181 4.89 -5.66 -13.82
N LYS A 182 4.28 -4.50 -13.56
CA LYS A 182 3.58 -3.71 -14.58
C LYS A 182 4.43 -2.72 -15.34
#